data_AF-A0A9W6Z9B6-F1
#
_entry.id   AF-A0A9W6Z9B6-F1
#
_cell.length_a   1.000
_cell.length_b   1.000
_cell.length_c   1.000
_cell.angle_alpha   90.00
_cell.angle_beta   90.00
_cell.angle_gamma   90.00
#
_symmetry.space_group_name_H-M   'P 1'
#
loop_
_entity.id
_entity.type
_entity.pdbx_description
1 polymer ?
#
loop_
_entity_poly.entity_id
_entity_poly.type
_entity_poly.pdbx_seq_one_letter_code
_entity_poly.pdbx_strand_id
1 'polypeptide(L)'
;AMSVRPIHPVDAEVPSATVLETAYNKVSKYMSLEDFFVVWRACGHSLSDALLRGRGCKISNFALFGYNTRNEPSFFLDQVFEQTNRVKQGGKGNMSNTVSNSKLSLAALSQEVKLPSRLCQHVVESTLATAADFIKQQCTVALSFQPVGIFTCNADNVAFRFSAEFKEKLSNALKGVKLPARAAKDLSAR
;
A
#
# COMPACT_ATOMS: atom_id res chain seq x y z
N ALA A 1 27.31 3.86 -17.08
CA ALA A 1 25.93 3.44 -16.81
C ALA A 1 25.13 3.57 -18.09
N MET A 2 24.57 2.47 -18.61
CA MET A 2 23.72 2.54 -19.80
C MET A 2 22.42 3.28 -19.43
N SER A 3 22.22 4.44 -20.03
CA SER A 3 20.97 5.21 -19.89
C SER A 3 19.87 4.44 -20.60
N VAL A 4 19.09 3.69 -19.83
CA VAL A 4 17.84 3.09 -20.29
C VAL A 4 16.91 4.26 -20.57
N ARG A 5 16.59 4.49 -21.85
CA ARG A 5 15.66 5.55 -22.24
C ARG A 5 14.29 5.24 -21.62
N PRO A 6 13.58 6.24 -21.07
CA PRO A 6 12.21 6.05 -20.59
C PRO A 6 11.35 5.48 -21.72
N ILE A 7 10.61 4.41 -21.45
CA ILE A 7 9.67 3.81 -22.41
C ILE A 7 8.43 4.71 -22.55
N HIS A 8 8.14 5.47 -21.48
CA HIS A 8 7.06 6.45 -21.42
C HIS A 8 7.59 7.87 -21.41
N PRO A 9 6.82 8.85 -21.90
CA PRO A 9 7.13 10.27 -21.69
C PRO A 9 7.36 10.55 -20.20
N VAL A 10 8.33 11.40 -19.89
CA VAL A 10 8.48 11.95 -18.54
C VAL A 10 7.17 12.62 -18.14
N ASP A 11 6.76 12.42 -16.89
CA ASP A 11 5.48 12.89 -16.31
C ASP A 11 4.21 12.28 -16.92
N ALA A 12 4.33 11.22 -17.73
CA ALA A 12 3.16 10.49 -18.19
C ALA A 12 2.33 9.98 -17.00
N GLU A 13 1.02 10.25 -17.03
CA GLU A 13 0.09 9.72 -16.05
C GLU A 13 -0.13 8.23 -16.29
N VAL A 14 0.18 7.41 -15.30
CA VAL A 14 -0.01 5.96 -15.33
C VAL A 14 -1.13 5.63 -14.35
N PRO A 15 -2.37 5.40 -14.84
CA PRO A 15 -3.50 5.09 -13.99
C PRO A 15 -3.38 3.67 -13.42
N SER A 16 -4.13 3.41 -12.35
CA SER A 16 -4.09 2.12 -11.65
C SER A 16 -4.41 0.93 -12.56
N ALA A 17 -5.28 1.11 -13.56
CA ALA A 17 -5.60 0.05 -14.53
C ALA A 17 -4.36 -0.39 -15.31
N THR A 18 -3.57 0.56 -15.82
CA THR A 18 -2.33 0.29 -16.57
C THR A 18 -1.29 -0.40 -15.70
N VAL A 19 -1.13 0.02 -14.43
CA VAL A 19 -0.21 -0.64 -13.49
C VAL A 19 -0.64 -2.10 -13.27
N LEU A 20 -1.92 -2.35 -13.04
CA LEU A 20 -2.46 -3.67 -12.73
C LEU A 20 -2.40 -4.61 -13.94
N GLU A 21 -2.74 -4.13 -15.13
CA GLU A 21 -2.63 -4.90 -16.37
C GLU A 21 -1.17 -5.26 -16.69
N THR A 22 -0.25 -4.31 -16.53
CA THR A 22 1.19 -4.55 -16.73
C THR A 22 1.74 -5.54 -15.70
N ALA A 23 1.30 -5.44 -14.44
CA ALA A 23 1.67 -6.38 -13.39
C ALA A 23 1.12 -7.79 -13.65
N TYR A 24 -0.14 -7.88 -14.11
CA TYR A 24 -0.74 -9.14 -14.52
C TYR A 24 0.06 -9.82 -15.63
N ASN A 25 0.49 -9.08 -16.66
CA ASN A 25 1.28 -9.64 -17.76
C ASN A 25 2.57 -10.32 -17.31
N LYS A 26 3.15 -9.93 -16.15
CA LYS A 26 4.33 -10.58 -15.56
C LYS A 26 4.02 -11.93 -14.90
N VAL A 27 2.76 -12.17 -14.50
CA VAL A 27 2.32 -13.36 -13.76
C VAL A 27 1.23 -14.17 -14.48
N SER A 28 0.83 -13.76 -15.68
CA SER A 28 -0.28 -14.34 -16.47
C SER A 28 -0.12 -15.82 -16.77
N LYS A 29 1.12 -16.33 -16.79
CA LYS A 29 1.40 -17.77 -16.94
C LYS A 29 0.96 -18.63 -15.75
N TYR A 30 0.63 -18.03 -14.61
CA TYR A 30 0.33 -18.74 -13.37
C TYR A 30 -1.13 -18.58 -12.90
N MET A 31 -1.87 -17.62 -13.44
CA MET A 31 -3.25 -17.33 -13.02
C MET A 31 -4.03 -16.56 -14.07
N SER A 32 -5.36 -16.61 -13.96
CA SER A 32 -6.25 -15.79 -14.77
C SER A 32 -6.17 -14.31 -14.37
N LEU A 33 -6.60 -13.43 -15.27
CA LEU A 33 -6.74 -12.00 -14.97
C LEU A 33 -7.76 -11.77 -13.83
N GLU A 34 -8.83 -12.57 -13.80
CA GLU A 34 -9.85 -12.52 -12.77
C GLU A 34 -9.26 -12.83 -11.38
N ASP A 35 -8.53 -13.94 -11.26
CA ASP A 35 -7.84 -14.33 -10.01
C ASP A 35 -6.88 -13.24 -9.54
N PHE A 36 -6.11 -12.66 -10.47
CA PHE A 36 -5.19 -11.56 -10.17
C PHE A 36 -5.91 -10.37 -9.53
N PHE A 37 -7.02 -9.92 -10.13
CA PHE A 37 -7.79 -8.81 -9.59
C PHE A 37 -8.50 -9.16 -8.28
N VAL A 38 -8.98 -10.39 -8.12
CA VAL A 38 -9.55 -10.89 -6.86
C VAL A 38 -8.52 -10.82 -5.73
N VAL A 39 -7.29 -11.29 -5.98
CA VAL A 39 -6.18 -11.19 -5.02
C VAL A 39 -5.84 -9.74 -4.68
N TRP A 40 -5.70 -8.88 -5.69
CA TRP A 40 -5.37 -7.47 -5.46
C TRP A 40 -6.46 -6.74 -4.67
N ARG A 41 -7.73 -7.01 -4.98
CA ARG A 41 -8.87 -6.47 -4.23
C ARG A 41 -8.89 -6.97 -2.79
N ALA A 42 -8.68 -8.26 -2.58
CA ALA A 42 -8.64 -8.85 -1.25
C ALA A 42 -7.47 -8.29 -0.40
N CYS A 43 -6.37 -7.87 -1.02
CA CYS A 43 -5.31 -7.13 -0.33
C CYS A 43 -5.84 -5.80 0.25
N GLY A 44 -6.63 -5.06 -0.53
CA GLY A 44 -7.29 -3.83 -0.06
C GLY A 44 -8.33 -4.09 1.02
N HIS A 45 -9.12 -5.17 0.92
CA HIS A 45 -10.02 -5.60 2.00
C HIS A 45 -9.29 -5.95 3.28
N SER A 46 -8.24 -6.77 3.20
CA SER A 46 -7.41 -7.15 4.34
C SER A 46 -6.82 -5.92 5.05
N LEU A 47 -6.39 -4.92 4.27
CA LEU A 47 -5.93 -3.64 4.80
C LEU A 47 -7.06 -2.86 5.49
N SER A 48 -8.22 -2.76 4.85
CA SER A 48 -9.42 -2.11 5.42
C SER A 48 -9.82 -2.75 6.74
N ASP A 49 -9.90 -4.08 6.79
CA ASP A 49 -10.26 -4.86 7.97
C ASP A 49 -9.30 -4.67 9.14
N ALA A 50 -7.99 -4.63 8.85
CA ALA A 50 -6.99 -4.36 9.87
C ALA A 50 -7.20 -2.98 10.49
N LEU A 51 -7.35 -1.95 9.65
CA LEU A 51 -7.57 -0.58 10.08
C LEU A 51 -8.88 -0.46 10.84
N LEU A 52 -10.02 -0.93 10.32
CA LEU A 52 -11.33 -0.85 10.99
C LEU A 52 -11.35 -1.50 12.38
N ARG A 53 -10.47 -2.48 12.64
CA ARG A 53 -10.28 -3.10 13.96
C ARG A 53 -9.29 -2.34 14.87
N GLY A 54 -8.92 -1.12 14.50
CA GLY A 54 -7.97 -0.29 15.23
C GLY A 54 -6.51 -0.75 15.14
N ARG A 55 -6.17 -1.63 14.17
CA ARG A 55 -4.79 -2.16 14.00
C ARG A 55 -4.14 -1.55 12.76
N GLY A 56 -2.81 -1.50 12.77
CA GLY A 56 -2.05 -1.17 11.57
C GLY A 56 -1.79 -2.39 10.72
N CYS A 57 -1.46 -2.11 9.47
CA CYS A 57 -1.11 -3.12 8.48
C CYS A 57 0.17 -2.68 7.77
N LYS A 58 1.22 -3.50 7.85
CA LYS A 58 2.45 -3.31 7.09
C LYS A 58 2.42 -4.16 5.82
N ILE A 59 2.55 -3.52 4.66
CA ILE A 59 2.90 -4.19 3.41
C ILE A 59 4.43 -4.12 3.29
N SER A 60 5.08 -5.28 3.35
CA SER A 60 6.55 -5.38 3.37
C SER A 60 7.18 -4.66 2.19
N ASN A 61 8.29 -3.94 2.44
CA ASN A 61 9.05 -3.19 1.43
C ASN A 61 8.23 -2.17 0.65
N PHE A 62 7.09 -1.73 1.18
CA PHE A 62 6.25 -0.72 0.54
C PHE A 62 5.81 0.34 1.53
N ALA A 63 4.93 -0.01 2.48
CA ALA A 63 4.35 0.98 3.38
C ALA A 63 3.76 0.36 4.65
N LEU A 64 3.58 1.21 5.65
CA LEU A 64 2.81 0.97 6.86
C LEU A 64 1.58 1.86 6.86
N PHE A 65 0.43 1.24 7.06
CA PHE A 65 -0.85 1.90 7.29
C PHE A 65 -1.19 1.79 8.76
N GLY A 66 -1.60 2.89 9.37
CA GLY A 66 -1.92 2.93 10.80
C GLY A 66 -2.63 4.22 11.16
N TYR A 67 -2.37 4.71 12.38
CA TYR A 67 -3.02 5.90 12.92
C TYR A 67 -1.98 6.95 13.33
N ASN A 68 -2.35 8.23 13.25
CA ASN A 68 -1.56 9.33 13.82
C ASN A 68 -1.99 9.63 15.27
N THR A 69 -1.36 10.63 15.88
CA THR A 69 -1.65 11.08 17.26
C THR A 69 -3.09 11.56 17.47
N ARG A 70 -3.80 11.87 16.38
CA ARG A 70 -5.20 12.30 16.37
C ARG A 70 -6.17 11.15 16.08
N ASN A 71 -5.69 9.91 16.06
CA ASN A 71 -6.45 8.71 15.68
C ASN A 71 -7.01 8.77 14.25
N GLU A 72 -6.37 9.52 13.35
CA GLU A 72 -6.74 9.58 11.94
C GLU A 72 -5.92 8.55 11.13
N PRO A 73 -6.51 7.93 10.10
CA PRO A 73 -5.80 6.97 9.27
C PRO A 73 -4.61 7.64 8.59
N SER A 74 -3.47 6.97 8.64
CA SER A 74 -2.20 7.49 8.19
C SER A 74 -1.44 6.46 7.38
N PHE A 75 -0.68 6.96 6.43
CA PHE A 75 0.19 6.19 5.54
C PHE A 75 1.62 6.62 5.78
N PHE A 76 2.51 5.63 5.89
CA PHE A 76 3.95 5.83 6.06
C PHE A 76 4.67 4.96 5.05
N LEU A 77 5.40 5.57 4.14
CA LEU A 77 6.21 4.87 3.16
C LEU A 77 7.35 4.15 3.87
N ASP A 78 7.66 2.93 3.44
CA ASP A 78 8.78 2.17 3.98
C ASP A 78 10.10 2.78 3.49
N GLN A 79 11.05 2.97 4.41
CA GLN A 79 12.34 3.60 4.11
C GLN A 79 13.11 2.86 3.00
N VAL A 80 12.97 1.54 2.91
CA VAL A 80 13.61 0.75 1.84
C VAL A 80 12.99 1.11 0.49
N PHE A 81 11.67 1.31 0.44
CA PHE A 81 10.98 1.74 -0.77
C PHE A 81 11.40 3.16 -1.18
N GLU A 82 11.48 4.08 -0.22
CA GLU A 82 11.97 5.46 -0.44
C GLU A 82 13.36 5.47 -1.07
N GLN A 83 14.30 4.77 -0.44
CA GLN A 83 15.70 4.73 -0.90
C GLN A 83 15.84 4.05 -2.27
N THR A 84 15.17 2.92 -2.46
CA THR A 84 15.28 2.12 -3.69
C THR A 84 14.70 2.86 -4.89
N ASN A 85 13.62 3.61 -4.70
CA ASN A 85 12.91 4.31 -5.78
C ASN A 85 13.23 5.80 -5.85
N ARG A 86 14.08 6.32 -4.95
CA ARG A 86 14.46 7.74 -4.84
C ARG A 86 13.27 8.68 -4.71
N VAL A 87 12.24 8.22 -4.01
CA VAL A 87 11.04 8.99 -3.73
C VAL A 87 11.01 9.45 -2.29
N LYS A 88 10.26 10.51 -2.01
CA LYS A 88 10.06 11.03 -0.65
C LYS A 88 8.57 11.12 -0.36
N GLN A 89 8.15 10.67 0.81
CA GLN A 89 6.80 10.95 1.26
C GLN A 89 6.61 12.45 1.54
N GLY A 90 5.56 13.03 0.98
CA GLY A 90 5.17 14.42 1.26
C GLY A 90 4.52 14.53 2.62
N GLY A 91 5.10 15.39 3.46
CA GLY A 91 4.59 15.69 4.80
C GLY A 91 5.16 14.76 5.88
N LYS A 92 5.62 15.35 6.99
CA LYS A 92 6.06 14.62 8.18
C LYS A 92 4.84 14.20 8.98
N GLY A 93 4.25 13.05 8.65
CA GLY A 93 3.32 12.40 9.58
C GLY A 93 4.11 11.92 10.80
N ASN A 94 3.71 12.33 12.00
CA ASN A 94 4.18 11.66 13.22
C ASN A 94 3.25 10.47 13.47
N MET A 95 3.76 9.26 13.25
CA MET A 95 3.03 8.04 13.60
C MET A 95 2.83 7.99 15.12
N SER A 96 1.62 7.68 15.55
CA SER A 96 1.30 7.45 16.95
C SER A 96 0.72 6.07 17.11
N ASN A 97 0.96 5.45 18.27
CA ASN A 97 0.13 4.46 18.94
C ASN A 97 -0.82 3.61 18.07
N THR A 98 -0.29 2.99 17.02
CA THR A 98 -0.98 1.90 16.35
C THR A 98 -0.90 0.67 17.27
N VAL A 99 -2.05 0.06 17.60
CA VAL A 99 -2.18 -1.06 18.57
C VAL A 99 -1.27 -2.24 18.21
N SER A 100 -1.01 -2.44 16.92
CA SER A 100 -0.18 -3.49 16.35
C SER A 100 0.20 -3.12 14.91
N ASN A 101 1.48 -3.24 14.55
CA ASN A 101 1.95 -3.11 13.16
C ASN A 101 2.09 -4.50 12.53
N SER A 102 1.00 -5.27 12.47
CA SER A 102 1.01 -6.59 11.86
C SER A 102 1.31 -6.49 10.37
N LYS A 103 2.17 -7.37 9.87
CA LYS A 103 2.35 -7.54 8.42
C LYS A 103 1.03 -8.01 7.79
N LEU A 104 0.80 -7.63 6.54
CA LEU A 104 -0.28 -8.17 5.72
C LEU A 104 -0.24 -9.71 5.81
N SER A 105 -1.34 -10.30 6.29
CA SER A 105 -1.40 -11.75 6.48
C SER A 105 -1.69 -12.44 5.15
N LEU A 106 -0.63 -12.93 4.49
CA LEU A 106 -0.75 -13.71 3.25
C LEU A 106 -1.54 -15.00 3.46
N ALA A 107 -1.53 -15.56 4.68
CA ALA A 107 -2.35 -16.72 5.03
C ALA A 107 -3.85 -16.37 5.06
N ALA A 108 -4.22 -15.23 5.64
CA ALA A 108 -5.61 -14.77 5.63
C ALA A 108 -6.08 -14.43 4.22
N LEU A 109 -5.23 -13.75 3.44
CA LEU A 109 -5.49 -13.43 2.05
C LEU A 109 -5.72 -14.70 1.22
N SER A 110 -4.84 -15.69 1.38
CA SER A 110 -4.92 -17.02 0.74
C SER A 110 -6.22 -17.75 1.08
N GLN A 111 -6.69 -17.67 2.33
CA GLN A 111 -7.97 -18.26 2.75
C GLN A 111 -9.17 -17.53 2.15
N GLU A 112 -9.13 -16.19 2.07
CA GLU A 112 -10.20 -15.37 1.49
C GLU A 112 -10.41 -15.69 0.00
N VAL A 113 -9.30 -15.75 -0.76
CA VAL A 113 -9.37 -15.93 -2.22
C VAL A 113 -9.25 -17.38 -2.68
N LYS A 114 -9.05 -18.33 -1.75
CA LYS A 114 -8.87 -19.77 -2.02
C LYS A 114 -7.72 -20.09 -3.00
N LEU A 115 -6.67 -19.28 -2.98
CA LEU A 115 -5.45 -19.46 -3.78
C LEU A 115 -4.23 -19.68 -2.89
N PRO A 116 -3.19 -20.40 -3.37
CA PRO A 116 -1.95 -20.56 -2.63
C PRO A 116 -1.34 -19.22 -2.19
N SER A 117 -0.84 -19.16 -0.95
CA SER A 117 -0.31 -17.93 -0.36
C SER A 117 0.88 -17.37 -1.14
N ARG A 118 1.65 -18.24 -1.81
CA ARG A 118 2.74 -17.84 -2.72
C ARG A 118 2.24 -17.09 -3.94
N LEU A 119 1.11 -17.51 -4.52
CA LEU A 119 0.51 -16.79 -5.65
C LEU A 119 -0.01 -15.42 -5.19
N CYS A 120 -0.63 -15.36 -4.01
CA CYS A 120 -1.09 -14.10 -3.43
C CYS A 120 0.07 -13.12 -3.22
N GLN A 121 1.19 -13.63 -2.69
CA GLN A 121 2.42 -12.86 -2.53
C GLN A 121 2.95 -12.34 -3.87
N HIS A 122 3.03 -13.21 -4.88
CA HIS A 122 3.50 -12.84 -6.22
C HIS A 122 2.66 -11.72 -6.85
N VAL A 123 1.34 -11.72 -6.66
CA VAL A 123 0.46 -10.63 -7.16
C VAL A 123 0.80 -9.30 -6.48
N VAL A 124 0.89 -9.30 -5.14
CA VAL A 124 1.19 -8.08 -4.38
C VAL A 124 2.57 -7.55 -4.75
N GLU A 125 3.59 -8.40 -4.75
CA GLU A 125 4.96 -8.03 -5.11
C GLU A 125 5.06 -7.55 -6.56
N SER A 126 4.46 -8.24 -7.52
CA SER A 126 4.50 -7.86 -8.93
C SER A 126 3.80 -6.53 -9.19
N THR A 127 2.70 -6.26 -8.49
CA THR A 127 1.96 -4.99 -8.60
C THR A 127 2.80 -3.82 -8.09
N LEU A 128 3.38 -3.98 -6.89
CA LEU A 128 4.20 -2.94 -6.27
C LEU A 128 5.52 -2.73 -7.02
N ALA A 129 6.14 -3.81 -7.51
CA ALA A 129 7.33 -3.72 -8.35
C ALA A 129 7.02 -3.00 -9.68
N THR A 130 5.87 -3.27 -10.29
CA THR A 130 5.46 -2.60 -11.52
C THR A 130 5.18 -1.12 -11.31
N ALA A 131 4.51 -0.76 -10.20
CA ALA A 131 4.37 0.65 -9.82
C ALA A 131 5.74 1.32 -9.64
N ALA A 132 6.67 0.66 -8.96
CA ALA A 132 8.04 1.14 -8.78
C ALA A 132 8.81 1.29 -10.10
N ASP A 133 8.60 0.40 -11.07
CA ASP A 133 9.22 0.49 -12.40
C ASP A 133 8.74 1.73 -13.16
N PHE A 134 7.45 2.08 -13.06
CA PHE A 134 6.92 3.31 -13.65
C PHE A 134 7.44 4.56 -12.91
N ILE A 135 7.54 4.52 -11.58
CA ILE A 135 8.14 5.61 -10.78
C ILE A 135 9.58 5.87 -11.23
N LYS A 136 10.38 4.83 -11.43
CA LYS A 136 11.77 4.94 -11.92
C LYS A 136 11.88 5.51 -13.33
N GLN A 137 10.82 5.39 -14.13
CA GLN A 137 10.69 6.01 -15.44
C GLN A 137 10.18 7.45 -15.38
N GLN A 138 10.12 8.05 -14.18
CA GLN A 138 9.64 9.42 -13.96
C GLN A 138 8.18 9.62 -14.39
N CYS A 139 7.36 8.56 -14.32
CA CYS A 139 5.93 8.66 -14.55
C CYS A 139 5.20 9.09 -13.27
N THR A 140 4.04 9.73 -13.43
CA THR A 140 3.10 9.96 -12.33
C THR A 140 2.21 8.74 -12.16
N VAL A 141 2.40 7.97 -11.10
CA VAL A 141 1.73 6.68 -10.88
C VAL A 141 0.59 6.82 -9.89
N ALA A 142 -0.59 6.32 -10.25
CA ALA A 142 -1.70 6.10 -9.32
C ALA A 142 -1.95 4.59 -9.15
N LEU A 143 -2.05 4.12 -7.91
CA LEU A 143 -2.36 2.72 -7.59
C LEU A 143 -3.50 2.63 -6.58
N SER A 144 -4.58 1.99 -6.97
CA SER A 144 -5.78 1.87 -6.15
C SER A 144 -5.72 0.67 -5.21
N PHE A 145 -5.98 0.91 -3.93
CA PHE A 145 -6.16 -0.09 -2.88
C PHE A 145 -7.62 -0.08 -2.45
N GLN A 146 -8.54 -0.54 -3.30
CA GLN A 146 -9.97 -0.51 -2.97
C GLN A 146 -10.29 -1.44 -1.80
N PRO A 147 -11.13 -1.01 -0.83
CA PRO A 147 -11.87 0.26 -0.76
C PRO A 147 -11.12 1.39 -0.03
N VAL A 148 -9.91 1.13 0.46
CA VAL A 148 -9.16 2.00 1.39
C VAL A 148 -8.80 3.35 0.80
N GLY A 149 -8.26 3.38 -0.41
CA GLY A 149 -7.78 4.63 -1.01
C GLY A 149 -6.88 4.44 -2.22
N ILE A 150 -6.17 5.52 -2.57
CA ILE A 150 -5.30 5.57 -3.74
C ILE A 150 -3.92 6.06 -3.32
N PHE A 151 -2.91 5.28 -3.66
CA PHE A 151 -1.52 5.68 -3.65
C PHE A 151 -1.22 6.52 -4.89
N THR A 152 -0.51 7.63 -4.74
CA THR A 152 -0.05 8.47 -5.84
C THR A 152 1.42 8.80 -5.64
N CYS A 153 2.22 8.67 -6.69
CA CYS A 153 3.61 9.07 -6.73
C CYS A 153 3.85 9.91 -7.97
N ASN A 154 4.40 11.11 -7.81
CA ASN A 154 4.97 11.90 -8.89
C ASN A 154 6.48 12.09 -8.66
N ALA A 155 7.14 12.91 -9.49
CA ALA A 155 8.59 13.10 -9.45
C ALA A 155 9.14 13.48 -8.06
N ASP A 156 8.37 14.24 -7.27
CA ASP A 156 8.85 14.84 -6.02
C ASP A 156 8.15 14.31 -4.76
N ASN A 157 6.99 13.67 -4.92
CA ASN A 157 6.09 13.41 -3.80
C ASN A 157 5.37 12.08 -3.91
N VAL A 158 5.40 11.32 -2.82
CA VAL A 158 4.52 10.18 -2.55
C VAL A 158 3.45 10.58 -1.55
N ALA A 159 2.20 10.29 -1.90
CA ALA A 159 1.06 10.46 -1.01
C ALA A 159 0.12 9.25 -1.10
N PHE A 160 -0.66 9.06 -0.05
CA PHE A 160 -1.79 8.15 -0.04
C PHE A 160 -3.05 8.91 0.37
N ARG A 161 -4.06 8.88 -0.50
CA ARG A 161 -5.35 9.49 -0.24
C ARG A 161 -6.36 8.40 0.13
N PHE A 162 -6.70 8.33 1.41
CA PHE A 162 -7.81 7.51 1.89
C PHE A 162 -9.13 7.96 1.26
N SER A 163 -9.95 7.00 0.83
CA SER A 163 -11.26 7.27 0.21
C SER A 163 -12.21 7.88 1.24
N ALA A 164 -13.15 8.72 0.78
CA ALA A 164 -14.14 9.34 1.66
C ALA A 164 -15.03 8.28 2.34
N GLU A 165 -15.47 7.29 1.57
CA GLU A 165 -16.27 6.16 2.07
C GLU A 165 -15.52 5.37 3.14
N PHE A 166 -14.23 5.08 2.94
CA PHE A 166 -13.43 4.39 3.96
C PHE A 166 -13.28 5.25 5.22
N LYS A 167 -13.01 6.56 5.10
CA LYS A 167 -12.92 7.47 6.25
C LYS A 167 -14.24 7.51 7.04
N GLU A 168 -15.38 7.49 6.36
CA GLU A 168 -16.69 7.44 6.99
C GLU A 168 -16.91 6.13 7.76
N LYS A 169 -16.64 4.99 7.12
CA LYS A 169 -16.69 3.66 7.77
C LYS A 169 -15.77 3.60 8.99
N LEU A 170 -14.58 4.15 8.87
CA LEU A 170 -13.59 4.22 9.94
C LEU A 170 -14.07 5.08 11.12
N SER A 171 -14.61 6.27 10.84
CA SER A 171 -15.19 7.14 11.86
C SER A 171 -16.30 6.42 12.63
N ASN A 172 -17.16 5.69 11.92
CA ASN A 172 -18.24 4.92 12.55
C ASN A 172 -17.71 3.72 13.36
N ALA A 173 -16.71 3.00 12.87
CA ALA A 173 -16.12 1.86 13.58
C ALA A 173 -15.37 2.28 14.86
N LEU A 174 -14.80 3.48 14.88
CA LEU A 174 -14.03 3.99 16.02
C LEU A 174 -14.86 4.82 17.03
N LYS A 175 -16.14 5.09 16.74
CA LYS A 175 -17.05 5.75 17.71
C LYS A 175 -17.13 4.90 18.99
N GLY A 176 -16.61 5.43 20.09
CA GLY A 176 -16.61 4.78 21.40
C GLY A 176 -15.43 3.82 21.65
N VAL A 177 -14.56 3.59 20.66
CA VAL A 177 -13.35 2.76 20.83
C VAL A 177 -12.19 3.64 21.26
N LYS A 178 -11.81 3.58 22.54
CA LYS A 178 -10.52 4.14 22.99
C LYS A 178 -9.40 3.27 22.44
N LEU A 179 -8.72 3.74 21.39
CA LEU A 179 -7.48 3.11 20.94
C LEU A 179 -6.48 3.13 22.11
N PRO A 180 -5.92 1.98 22.52
CA PRO A 180 -5.04 1.92 23.68
C PRO A 180 -3.80 2.78 23.43
N ALA A 181 -3.59 3.78 24.30
CA ALA A 181 -2.35 4.54 24.31
C ALA A 181 -1.22 3.61 24.76
N ARG A 182 -0.31 3.24 23.85
CA ARG A 182 0.92 2.57 24.26
C ARG A 182 1.92 3.64 24.69
N ALA A 183 2.51 3.46 25.87
CA ALA A 183 3.61 4.29 26.32
C ALA A 183 4.73 4.23 25.26
N ALA A 184 5.15 5.38 24.76
CA ALA A 184 6.32 5.53 23.91
C ALA A 184 7.54 5.00 24.68
N LYS A 185 7.89 3.73 24.49
CA LYS A 185 9.20 3.22 24.86
C LYS A 185 10.10 3.38 23.64
N ASP A 186 11.04 4.32 23.79
CA ASP A 186 12.28 4.51 23.06
C ASP A 186 12.43 3.75 21.73
N LEU A 187 12.24 4.50 20.64
CA LEU A 187 12.85 4.22 19.34
C LEU A 187 14.13 5.05 19.14
N SER A 188 14.83 5.40 20.23
CA SER A 188 16.10 6.13 20.23
C SER A 188 17.35 5.24 20.22
N ALA A 189 17.20 3.91 20.11
CA ALA A 189 18.35 3.01 20.07
C ALA A 189 18.19 1.90 19.02
N ARG A 190 18.69 2.16 17.81
CA ARG A 190 19.59 1.30 17.02
C ARG A 190 19.75 1.81 15.59
#